data_AF-A0A453RXV1-F1
#
_entry.id   AF-A0A453RXV1-F1
#
_cell.length_a   1.000
_cell.length_b   1.000
_cell.length_c   1.000
_cell.angle_alpha   90.00
_cell.angle_beta   90.00
_cell.angle_gamma   90.00
#
_symmetry.space_group_name_H-M   'P 1'
#
loop_
_entity.id
_entity.type
_entity.pdbx_description
1 polymer ?
#
loop_
_entity_poly.entity_id
_entity_poly.type
_entity_poly.pdbx_seq_one_letter_code
_entity_poly.pdbx_strand_id
1 'polypeptide(L)' 'MYEEYFELLLKLVRVGGLIVMDNVLWYGRVADPLVNDPNTISIRDFNKKLLEDKRVTISMVPIGDGMTICRKLEDD' A
#
# COMPACT_ATOMS: atom_id res chain seq x y z
N MET A 1 -6.75 5.68 -7.20
CA MET A 1 -5.43 5.87 -7.83
C MET A 1 -4.39 4.86 -7.34
N TYR A 2 -4.07 4.77 -6.04
CA TYR A 2 -3.08 3.80 -5.54
C TYR A 2 -3.47 2.34 -5.85
N GLU A 3 -4.74 2.00 -5.69
CA GLU A 3 -5.26 0.64 -5.95
C GLU A 3 -5.09 0.22 -7.42
N GLU A 4 -5.47 1.08 -8.38
CA GLU A 4 -5.34 0.78 -9.81
C GLU A 4 -3.88 0.54 -10.22
N TYR A 5 -2.95 1.38 -9.76
CA TYR A 5 -1.54 1.18 -10.04
C TYR A 5 -1.00 -0.09 -9.40
N PHE A 6 -1.42 -0.40 -8.17
CA PHE A 6 -1.00 -1.61 -7.49
C PHE A 6 -1.46 -2.87 -8.23
N GLU A 7 -2.71 -2.92 -8.71
CA GLU A 7 -3.22 -4.04 -9.51
C GLU A 7 -2.48 -4.21 -10.85
N LEU A 8 -2.09 -3.10 -11.49
CA LEU A 8 -1.27 -3.14 -12.71
C LEU A 8 0.15 -3.64 -12.41
N LEU A 9 0.76 -3.16 -11.32
CA LEU A 9 2.08 -3.59 -10.89
C LEU A 9 2.11 -5.07 -10.52
N LEU A 10 1.06 -5.61 -9.89
CA LEU A 10 0.93 -7.03 -9.62
C LEU A 10 0.96 -7.88 -10.89
N LYS A 11 0.43 -7.38 -12.02
CA LYS A 11 0.50 -8.09 -13.31
C LYS A 11 1.90 -8.05 -13.94
N LEU A 12 2.63 -6.95 -13.73
CA LEU A 12 3.92 -6.69 -14.38
C LEU A 12 5.13 -7.19 -13.59
N VAL A 13 5.05 -7.16 -12.26
CA VAL A 13 6.14 -7.57 -11.37
C VAL A 13 6.17 -9.10 -11.31
N ARG A 14 7.38 -9.66 -11.46
CA ARG A 14 7.61 -11.10 -11.29
C ARG A 14 7.32 -11.55 -9.85
N VAL A 15 7.04 -12.83 -9.67
CA VAL A 15 7.06 -13.47 -8.35
C VAL A 15 8.38 -13.16 -7.63
N GLY A 16 8.29 -12.85 -6.34
CA GLY A 16 9.40 -12.44 -5.50
C GLY A 16 9.98 -11.05 -5.80
N GLY A 17 9.40 -10.33 -6.76
CA GLY A 17 9.72 -8.93 -7.02
C GLY A 17 9.14 -8.01 -5.93
N LEU A 18 9.68 -6.79 -5.85
CA LEU A 18 9.26 -5.78 -4.88
C LEU A 18 8.46 -4.67 -5.57
N ILE A 19 7.38 -4.27 -4.92
CA ILE A 19 6.62 -3.03 -5.19
C ILE A 19 6.81 -2.15 -3.97
N VAL A 20 7.16 -0.88 -4.17
CA VAL A 20 7.40 0.06 -3.07
C VAL A 20 6.46 1.25 -3.25
N MET A 21 5.65 1.48 -2.23
CA MET A 21 4.66 2.55 -2.19
C MET A 21 5.13 3.63 -1.21
N ASP A 22 5.24 4.88 -1.63
CA ASP A 22 5.62 6.03 -0.79
C ASP A 22 4.38 6.77 -0.27
N ASN A 23 4.57 7.64 0.73
CA ASN A 23 3.57 8.51 1.37
C ASN A 23 2.37 7.78 1.98
N VAL A 24 2.57 6.53 2.45
CA VAL A 24 1.47 5.71 2.98
C VAL A 24 0.99 6.17 4.36
N LEU A 25 1.78 6.96 5.09
CA LEU A 25 1.34 7.56 6.37
C LEU A 25 0.64 8.91 6.17
N TRP A 26 0.81 9.55 5.02
CA TRP A 26 0.11 10.77 4.61
C TRP A 26 0.10 11.85 5.69
N TYR A 27 1.28 12.25 6.17
CA TYR A 27 1.50 13.19 7.27
C TYR A 27 0.81 12.78 8.58
N GLY A 28 0.65 11.47 8.80
CA GLY A 28 -0.07 10.89 9.94
C GLY A 28 -1.60 10.93 9.82
N ARG A 29 -2.16 11.54 8.76
CA ARG A 29 -3.60 11.78 8.62
C ARG A 29 -4.41 10.50 8.48
N VAL A 30 -3.82 9.43 7.94
CA VAL A 30 -4.49 8.13 7.82
C VAL A 30 -4.85 7.51 9.17
N ALA A 31 -4.11 7.85 10.23
CA ALA A 31 -4.36 7.35 11.58
C ALA A 31 -5.42 8.15 12.35
N ASP A 32 -5.72 9.39 11.92
CA ASP A 32 -6.74 10.22 12.55
C ASP A 32 -8.14 9.89 11.98
N PRO A 33 -9.07 9.35 12.79
CA PRO A 33 -10.42 8.99 12.32
C PRO A 33 -11.31 10.20 12.00
N LEU A 34 -10.94 11.40 12.45
CA LEU A 34 -11.69 12.63 12.19
C LEU A 34 -11.36 13.23 10.82
N VAL A 35 -10.22 12.86 10.22
CA VAL A 35 -9.82 13.33 8.90
C VAL A 35 -10.46 12.47 7.81
N ASN A 36 -11.40 13.07 7.07
CA ASN A 36 -12.25 12.39 6.10
C ASN A 36 -12.24 13.05 4.71
N ASP A 37 -11.15 13.76 4.35
CA ASP A 37 -11.00 14.21 2.96
C ASP A 37 -10.78 13.01 2.02
N PRO A 38 -11.18 13.12 0.74
CA PRO A 38 -11.14 12.00 -0.20
C PRO A 38 -9.77 11.34 -0.35
N ASN A 39 -8.68 12.10 -0.28
CA ASN A 39 -7.34 11.55 -0.42
C ASN A 39 -6.95 10.71 0.80
N THR A 40 -7.19 11.24 2.00
CA THR A 40 -6.91 10.51 3.24
C THR A 40 -7.73 9.23 3.34
N ILE A 41 -9.03 9.26 2.99
CA ILE A 41 -9.88 8.06 2.94
C ILE A 41 -9.30 7.05 1.94
N SER A 42 -8.97 7.49 0.72
CA SER A 42 -8.45 6.60 -0.31
C SER A 42 -7.15 5.90 0.10
N ILE A 43 -6.22 6.60 0.77
CA ILE A 43 -4.95 6.00 1.22
C ILE A 43 -5.19 5.08 2.42
N ARG A 44 -6.07 5.47 3.36
CA ARG A 44 -6.45 4.63 4.50
C ARG A 44 -7.08 3.31 4.06
N ASP A 45 -8.00 3.36 3.10
CA ASP A 45 -8.66 2.16 2.57
C ASP A 45 -7.68 1.30 1.76
N PHE A 46 -6.79 1.92 0.99
CA PHE A 46 -5.72 1.21 0.30
C PHE A 46 -4.80 0.47 1.29
N ASN A 47 -4.34 1.14 2.36
CA ASN A 47 -3.49 0.51 3.38
C ASN A 47 -4.17 -0.67 4.06
N LYS A 48 -5.48 -0.57 4.34
CA LYS A 48 -6.27 -1.67 4.92
C LYS A 48 -6.36 -2.86 3.96
N LYS A 49 -6.73 -2.62 2.69
CA LYS A 49 -6.79 -3.66 1.67
C LYS A 49 -5.43 -4.35 1.48
N LEU A 50 -4.36 -3.55 1.44
CA LEU A 50 -3.01 -4.06 1.26
C LEU A 50 -2.53 -4.93 2.42
N LEU A 51 -2.94 -4.61 3.65
CA LEU A 51 -2.66 -5.43 4.83
C LEU A 51 -3.32 -6.82 4.75
N GLU A 52 -4.46 -6.92 4.08
CA GLU A 52 -5.25 -8.15 3.93
C GLU A 52 -4.95 -8.91 2.62
N ASP A 53 -4.15 -8.33 1.71
CA ASP A 53 -3.87 -8.90 0.40
C ASP A 53 -2.90 -10.07 0.48
N LYS A 54 -3.42 -11.28 0.29
CA LYS A 54 -2.66 -12.54 0.35
C LYS A 54 -1.69 -12.75 -0.81
N ARG A 55 -1.74 -11.93 -1.87
CA ARG A 55 -0.82 -12.03 -3.02
C ARG A 55 0.56 -11.43 -2.72
N VAL A 56 0.70 -10.76 -1.57
CA VAL A 56 1.96 -10.11 -1.15
C VAL A 56 2.26 -10.38 0.32
N THR A 57 3.55 -10.33 0.67
CA THR A 57 3.98 -10.04 2.05
C THR A 57 4.38 -8.58 2.12
N ILE A 58 4.08 -7.91 3.23
CA ILE A 58 4.34 -6.48 3.37
C ILE A 58 5.20 -6.14 4.59
N SER A 59 5.94 -5.04 4.50
CA SER A 59 6.57 -4.35 5.62
C SER A 59 6.38 -2.85 5.44
N MET A 60 5.77 -2.20 6.43
CA MET A 60 5.67 -0.75 6.48
C MET A 60 6.83 -0.20 7.31
N VAL A 61 7.61 0.71 6.73
CA VAL A 61 8.79 1.30 7.36
C VAL A 61 8.64 2.82 7.50
N PRO A 62 9.07 3.41 8.63
CA PRO A 62 8.93 4.84 8.90
C PRO A 62 10.08 5.64 8.26
N ILE A 63 10.22 5.54 6.94
CA ILE A 63 11.16 6.33 6.14
C ILE A 63 10.35 7.34 5.33
N GLY A 64 10.76 8.61 5.32
CA GLY A 64 10.01 9.68 4.67
C GLY A 64 8.63 9.87 5.30
N ASP A 65 7.59 9.97 4.48
CA ASP A 65 6.19 10.01 4.93
C ASP A 65 5.56 8.59 4.96
N GLY A 66 6.39 7.61 5.33
CA GLY A 66 6.06 6.20 5.37
C GLY A 66 6.13 5.53 4.02
N MET A 67 6.74 4.34 4.00
CA MET A 67 6.81 3.49 2.82
C MET A 67 6.28 2.09 3.14
N THR A 68 5.50 1.51 2.23
CA THR A 68 5.15 0.07 2.29
C THR A 68 5.92 -0.68 1.21
N ILE A 69 6.70 -1.67 1.63
CA ILE A 69 7.43 -2.58 0.76
C ILE A 69 6.60 -3.86 0.64
N CYS A 70 6.18 -4.20 -0.58
CA CYS A 70 5.38 -5.38 -0.88
C CYS A 70 6.22 -6.36 -1.70
N ARG A 71 6.38 -7.59 -1.21
CA ARG A 71 6.97 -8.68 -1.99
C ARG A 71 5.87 -9.55 -2.57
N LYS A 72 5.82 -9.64 -3.90
CA LYS A 72 4.86 -10.50 -4.62
C LYS A 72 5.11 -11.98 -4.34
N LEU A 73 4.06 -12.72 -4.03
CA LEU A 73 4.06 -14.16 -3.81
C LEU A 73 3.70 -14.92 -5.09
N GLU A 74 3.87 -16.23 -5.07
CA GLU A 74 3.33 -17.12 -6.11
C GLU A 74 1.80 -17.16 -6.00
N ASP A 75 1.13 -17.30 -7.14
CA ASP A 75 -0.28 -17.65 -7.16
C ASP A 75 -0.36 -19.16 -6.82
N ASP A 76 -1.14 -19.52 -5.80
CA ASP A 76 -1.41 -20.92 -5.42
C ASP A 76 -2.15 -21.70 -6.53
#